data_AF-A0A838T801-F1
#
_entry.id   AF-A0A838T801-F1
#
_cell.length_a   1.000
_cell.length_b   1.000
_cell.length_c   1.000
_cell.angle_alpha   90.00
_cell.angle_beta   90.00
_cell.angle_gamma   90.00
#
_symmetry.space_group_name_H-M   'P 1'
#
loop_
_entity.id
_entity.type
_entity.pdbx_description
1 polymer ?
#
loop_
_entity_poly.entity_id
_entity_poly.type
_entity_poly.pdbx_seq_one_letter_code
_entity_poly.pdbx_strand_id
1 'polypeptide(L)'
;MKTSWAALVLIFSLAVSLPAGETSWTGNYTDKKYLNGQAVLQLNILEEKGAISVDFDAAYNDGHGCAPQASGPAQIVDKNTLRFIFTDSSNNSGTGTIRRSGEGVTISINPTRVADSKCVVFYGKDVRLGRAK
;
A
#
# COMPACT_ATOMS: atom_id res chain seq x y z
N MET A 1 69.89 -11.39 17.18
CA MET A 1 68.98 -12.06 16.22
C MET A 1 67.71 -11.22 16.15
N LYS A 2 67.39 -10.64 14.99
CA LYS A 2 66.22 -9.76 14.81
C LYS A 2 65.20 -10.51 13.96
N THR A 3 64.11 -10.97 14.56
CA THR A 3 63.00 -11.62 13.85
C THR A 3 62.03 -10.56 13.33
N SER A 4 62.01 -10.36 12.01
CA SER A 4 60.98 -9.55 11.34
C SER A 4 59.74 -10.40 11.12
N TRP A 5 58.57 -9.88 11.51
CA TRP A 5 57.27 -10.48 11.23
C TRP A 5 56.64 -9.70 10.07
N ALA A 6 56.57 -10.31 8.89
CA ALA A 6 55.77 -9.78 7.79
C ALA A 6 54.33 -10.27 7.95
N ALA A 7 53.41 -9.37 8.27
CA ALA A 7 51.98 -9.64 8.29
C ALA A 7 51.43 -9.57 6.85
N LEU A 8 50.95 -10.70 6.34
CA LEU A 8 50.27 -10.80 5.05
C LEU A 8 48.79 -10.45 5.24
N VAL A 9 48.35 -9.31 4.69
CA VAL A 9 46.93 -8.91 4.69
C VAL A 9 46.29 -9.38 3.38
N LEU A 10 45.42 -10.39 3.46
CA LEU A 10 44.57 -10.83 2.36
C LEU A 10 43.26 -10.04 2.38
N ILE A 11 43.04 -9.18 1.38
CA ILE A 11 41.77 -8.47 1.20
C ILE A 11 40.87 -9.34 0.31
N PHE A 12 39.92 -10.03 0.92
CA PHE A 12 38.90 -10.80 0.20
C PHE A 12 37.77 -9.85 -0.21
N SER A 13 37.70 -9.51 -1.50
CA SER A 13 36.60 -8.70 -2.04
C SER A 13 35.39 -9.59 -2.31
N LEU A 14 34.48 -9.72 -1.34
CA LEU A 14 33.16 -10.32 -1.60
C LEU A 14 32.32 -9.33 -2.42
N ALA A 15 32.22 -9.58 -3.73
CA ALA A 15 31.15 -9.00 -4.54
C ALA A 15 29.83 -9.69 -4.15
N VAL A 16 29.05 -9.05 -3.28
CA VAL A 16 27.70 -9.50 -2.97
C VAL A 16 26.78 -9.02 -4.09
N SER A 17 26.39 -9.92 -4.98
CA SER A 17 25.29 -9.67 -5.92
C SER A 17 23.99 -9.59 -5.13
N LEU A 18 23.50 -8.38 -4.83
CA LEU A 18 22.15 -8.20 -4.32
C LEU A 18 21.18 -8.60 -5.45
N PRO A 19 20.22 -9.53 -5.23
CA PRO A 19 19.12 -9.67 -6.16
C PRO A 19 18.43 -8.31 -6.23
N ALA A 20 18.18 -7.80 -7.44
CA ALA A 20 17.34 -6.63 -7.63
C ALA A 20 15.94 -7.02 -7.14
N GLY A 21 15.68 -6.76 -5.86
CA GLY A 21 14.48 -7.21 -5.19
C GLY A 21 13.26 -6.67 -5.93
N GLU A 22 12.44 -7.60 -6.40
CA GLU A 22 11.07 -7.29 -6.82
C GLU A 22 10.46 -6.47 -5.68
N THR A 23 10.15 -5.20 -5.96
CA THR A 23 9.81 -4.28 -4.88
C THR A 23 8.47 -4.73 -4.33
N SER A 24 8.43 -5.36 -3.15
CA SER A 24 7.16 -5.84 -2.59
C SER A 24 6.15 -4.71 -2.51
N TRP A 25 4.88 -5.05 -2.69
CA TRP A 25 3.76 -4.12 -2.50
C TRP A 25 3.47 -3.86 -1.02
N THR A 26 3.95 -4.75 -0.14
CA THR A 26 3.66 -4.75 1.28
C THR A 26 3.91 -3.40 1.94
N GLY A 27 2.93 -2.91 2.67
CA GLY A 27 3.08 -1.70 3.46
C GLY A 27 1.75 -1.06 3.84
N ASN A 28 1.86 -0.15 4.80
CA ASN A 28 0.80 0.75 5.21
C ASN A 28 0.97 2.09 4.50
N TYR A 29 -0.12 2.64 4.00
CA TYR A 29 -0.19 3.89 3.27
C TYR A 29 -1.36 4.72 3.79
N THR A 30 -1.21 6.03 3.82
CA THR A 30 -2.26 6.92 4.34
C THR A 30 -2.22 8.30 3.70
N ASP A 31 -3.40 8.92 3.61
CA ASP A 31 -3.56 10.37 3.51
C ASP A 31 -4.28 10.86 4.76
N LYS A 32 -3.54 11.55 5.64
CA LYS A 32 -4.08 12.16 6.87
C LYS A 32 -4.78 13.50 6.63
N LYS A 33 -4.74 14.01 5.40
CA LYS A 33 -5.40 15.24 4.98
C LYS A 33 -6.44 14.98 3.89
N TYR A 34 -6.99 13.77 3.86
CA TYR A 34 -7.98 13.39 2.88
C TYR A 34 -9.23 14.29 2.99
N LEU A 35 -9.91 14.50 1.86
CA LEU A 35 -11.04 15.43 1.76
C LEU A 35 -10.71 16.82 2.35
N ASN A 36 -9.59 17.42 1.90
CA ASN A 36 -9.12 18.73 2.35
C ASN A 36 -8.90 18.82 3.88
N GLY A 37 -8.46 17.73 4.51
CA GLY A 37 -8.20 17.68 5.96
C GLY A 37 -9.41 17.34 6.81
N GLN A 38 -10.55 16.99 6.21
CA GLN A 38 -11.74 16.58 6.94
C GLN A 38 -11.74 15.10 7.30
N ALA A 39 -10.94 14.30 6.61
CA ALA A 39 -10.92 12.85 6.75
C ALA A 39 -9.51 12.27 6.70
N VAL A 40 -9.44 10.99 7.06
CA VAL A 40 -8.27 10.12 6.82
C VAL A 40 -8.69 9.00 5.90
N LEU A 41 -7.80 8.61 4.99
CA LEU A 41 -7.87 7.36 4.24
C LEU A 41 -6.61 6.55 4.55
N GLN A 42 -6.79 5.27 4.88
CA GLN A 42 -5.74 4.31 5.15
C GLN A 42 -5.84 3.13 4.20
N LEU A 43 -4.69 2.55 3.89
CA LEU A 43 -4.54 1.40 3.01
C LEU A 43 -3.42 0.52 3.57
N ASN A 44 -3.71 -0.74 3.81
CA ASN A 44 -2.72 -1.77 4.05
C ASN A 44 -2.68 -2.72 2.85
N ILE A 45 -1.47 -3.03 2.40
CA ILE A 45 -1.25 -4.07 1.39
C ILE A 45 -0.40 -5.15 2.04
N LEU A 46 -0.86 -6.38 1.97
CA LEU A 46 -0.17 -7.55 2.50
C LEU A 46 0.12 -8.53 1.37
N GLU A 47 1.33 -9.07 1.36
CA GLU A 47 1.77 -10.09 0.44
C GLU A 47 2.22 -11.34 1.20
N GLU A 48 1.45 -12.42 1.10
CA GLU A 48 1.73 -13.69 1.78
C GLU A 48 1.70 -14.84 0.79
N LYS A 49 2.81 -15.59 0.69
CA LYS A 49 2.93 -16.80 -0.15
C LYS A 49 2.48 -16.56 -1.62
N GLY A 50 2.72 -15.36 -2.14
CA GLY A 50 2.34 -14.96 -3.51
C GLY A 50 0.90 -14.49 -3.68
N ALA A 51 0.07 -14.49 -2.63
CA ALA A 51 -1.23 -13.84 -2.62
C ALA A 51 -1.10 -12.40 -2.12
N ILE A 52 -1.84 -11.47 -2.74
CA ILE A 52 -1.90 -10.07 -2.31
C ILE A 52 -3.30 -9.78 -1.79
N SER A 53 -3.40 -9.20 -0.60
CA SER A 53 -4.63 -8.64 -0.06
C SER A 53 -4.48 -7.15 0.18
N VAL A 54 -5.62 -6.47 0.13
CA VAL A 54 -5.76 -5.04 0.36
C VAL A 54 -6.80 -4.84 1.42
N ASP A 55 -6.46 -4.06 2.44
CA ASP A 55 -7.41 -3.52 3.40
C ASP A 55 -7.41 -2.01 3.27
N PHE A 56 -8.58 -1.39 3.24
CA PHE A 56 -8.67 0.06 3.32
C PHE A 56 -9.80 0.49 4.25
N ASP A 57 -9.60 1.65 4.87
CA ASP A 57 -10.62 2.29 5.68
C ASP A 57 -10.53 3.82 5.54
N ALA A 58 -11.67 4.48 5.72
CA ALA A 58 -11.73 5.92 5.75
C ALA A 58 -12.72 6.38 6.82
N ALA A 59 -12.50 7.58 7.36
CA ALA A 59 -13.42 8.21 8.30
C ALA A 59 -13.22 9.72 8.32
N TYR A 60 -14.29 10.45 8.63
CA TYR A 60 -14.18 11.85 9.01
C TYR A 60 -13.51 11.98 10.38
N ASN A 61 -12.74 13.06 10.56
CA ASN A 61 -11.96 13.31 11.77
C ASN A 61 -12.81 13.56 13.03
N ASP A 62 -14.05 14.01 12.85
CA ASP A 62 -15.03 14.27 13.91
C ASP A 62 -15.99 13.07 14.13
N GLY A 63 -15.78 11.95 13.42
CA GLY A 63 -16.56 10.73 13.55
C GLY A 63 -17.96 10.76 12.90
N HIS A 64 -18.30 11.79 12.12
CA HIS A 64 -19.59 11.81 11.43
C HIS A 64 -19.61 10.90 10.20
N GLY A 65 -20.81 10.69 9.65
CA GLY A 65 -21.00 10.04 8.35
C GLY A 65 -20.76 8.53 8.39
N CYS A 66 -20.20 8.01 7.30
CA CYS A 66 -19.83 6.61 7.17
C CYS A 66 -18.35 6.42 7.51
N ALA A 67 -17.99 5.22 7.94
CA ALA A 67 -16.60 4.78 8.09
C ALA A 67 -16.41 3.43 7.36
N PRO A 68 -16.26 3.43 6.02
CA PRO A 68 -16.12 2.18 5.29
C PRO A 68 -14.83 1.49 5.74
N GLN A 69 -14.94 0.22 6.08
CA GLN A 69 -13.82 -0.68 6.32
C GLN A 69 -13.95 -1.84 5.34
N ALA A 70 -12.96 -2.05 4.49
CA ALA A 70 -13.05 -3.01 3.41
C ALA A 70 -11.78 -3.84 3.32
N SER A 71 -11.96 -5.09 2.90
CA SER A 71 -10.87 -6.01 2.60
C SER A 71 -11.17 -6.75 1.31
N GLY A 72 -10.12 -7.15 0.59
CA GLY A 72 -10.28 -8.06 -0.52
C GLY A 72 -8.98 -8.45 -1.22
N PRO A 73 -9.04 -9.46 -2.08
CA PRO A 73 -7.88 -9.91 -2.85
C PRO A 73 -7.51 -8.89 -3.92
N ALA A 74 -6.20 -8.81 -4.19
CA ALA A 74 -5.63 -8.03 -5.26
C ALA A 74 -4.83 -8.91 -6.24
N GLN A 75 -4.77 -8.48 -7.48
CA GLN A 75 -4.01 -9.11 -8.56
C GLN A 75 -3.06 -8.09 -9.17
N ILE A 76 -1.85 -8.54 -9.49
CA ILE A 76 -0.91 -7.77 -10.31
C ILE A 76 -1.47 -7.70 -11.73
N VAL A 77 -1.72 -6.49 -12.21
CA VAL A 77 -2.12 -6.23 -13.60
C VAL A 77 -0.89 -6.00 -14.46
N ASP A 78 0.08 -5.27 -13.91
CA ASP A 78 1.39 -5.02 -14.49
C ASP A 78 2.38 -4.66 -13.36
N LYS A 79 3.65 -4.43 -13.72
CA LYS A 79 4.73 -4.12 -12.76
C LYS A 79 4.43 -2.98 -11.77
N ASN A 80 3.55 -2.06 -12.13
CA ASN A 80 3.24 -0.84 -11.41
C ASN A 80 1.78 -0.76 -10.95
N THR A 81 0.96 -1.76 -11.21
CA THR A 81 -0.49 -1.68 -10.99
C THR A 81 -1.05 -2.96 -10.35
N LEU A 82 -1.73 -2.80 -9.22
CA LEU A 82 -2.65 -3.79 -8.67
C LEU A 82 -4.08 -3.44 -9.04
N ARG A 83 -4.92 -4.47 -9.21
CA ARG A 83 -6.37 -4.36 -9.21
C ARG A 83 -6.94 -5.20 -8.08
N PHE A 84 -7.83 -4.63 -7.29
CA PHE A 84 -8.48 -5.32 -6.17
C PHE A 84 -10.00 -5.31 -6.35
N ILE A 85 -10.65 -6.27 -5.71
CA ILE A 85 -12.10 -6.26 -5.48
C ILE A 85 -12.33 -6.03 -3.99
N PHE A 86 -13.47 -5.44 -3.62
CA PHE A 86 -13.78 -5.20 -2.22
C PHE A 86 -15.27 -5.34 -1.93
N THR A 87 -15.57 -5.68 -0.68
CA THR A 87 -16.85 -5.39 -0.02
C THR A 87 -16.52 -4.70 1.30
N ASP A 88 -17.22 -3.61 1.61
CA ASP A 88 -17.00 -2.88 2.85
C ASP A 88 -18.02 -3.20 3.95
N SER A 89 -17.77 -2.67 5.14
CA SER A 89 -18.60 -2.78 6.33
C SER A 89 -20.02 -2.23 6.17
N SER A 90 -20.27 -1.42 5.14
CA SER A 90 -21.58 -0.87 4.79
C SER A 90 -22.24 -1.61 3.62
N ASN A 91 -21.70 -2.77 3.24
CA ASN A 91 -22.13 -3.63 2.13
C ASN A 91 -21.99 -2.98 0.74
N ASN A 92 -21.24 -1.89 0.60
CA ASN A 92 -20.84 -1.40 -0.72
C ASN A 92 -19.78 -2.34 -1.28
N SER A 93 -19.79 -2.55 -2.60
CA SER A 93 -18.80 -3.41 -3.24
C SER A 93 -18.41 -2.90 -4.62
N GLY A 94 -17.25 -3.34 -5.08
CA GLY A 94 -16.74 -2.93 -6.38
C GLY A 94 -15.31 -3.37 -6.63
N THR A 95 -14.63 -2.57 -7.44
CA THR A 95 -13.23 -2.77 -7.80
C THR A 95 -12.41 -1.54 -7.43
N GLY A 96 -11.10 -1.68 -7.40
CA GLY A 96 -10.20 -0.56 -7.34
C GLY A 96 -8.85 -0.87 -7.94
N THR A 97 -8.04 0.17 -8.08
CA THR A 97 -6.67 0.07 -8.57
C THR A 97 -5.71 0.73 -7.60
N ILE A 98 -4.50 0.19 -7.51
CA ILE A 98 -3.40 0.78 -6.77
C ILE A 98 -2.21 0.87 -7.72
N ARG A 99 -1.70 2.08 -7.92
CA ARG A 99 -0.53 2.34 -8.78
C ARG A 99 0.61 2.89 -7.94
N ARG A 100 1.83 2.44 -8.18
CA ARG A 100 3.01 3.03 -7.51
C ARG A 100 3.14 4.51 -7.86
N SER A 101 3.43 5.36 -6.88
CA SER A 101 3.63 6.80 -7.10
C SER A 101 4.64 7.39 -6.11
N GLY A 102 5.88 7.60 -6.58
CA GLY A 102 6.97 8.09 -5.73
C GLY A 102 7.24 7.14 -4.56
N GLU A 103 7.28 7.68 -3.34
CA GLU A 103 7.46 6.92 -2.09
C GLU A 103 6.18 6.23 -1.58
N GLY A 104 5.03 6.43 -2.25
CA GLY A 104 3.75 5.89 -1.85
C GLY A 104 2.98 5.26 -3.01
N VAL A 105 1.66 5.33 -2.94
CA VAL A 105 0.76 4.76 -3.95
C VAL A 105 -0.38 5.70 -4.29
N THR A 106 -0.99 5.49 -5.44
CA THR A 106 -2.22 6.16 -5.87
C THR A 106 -3.33 5.11 -5.91
N ILE A 107 -4.40 5.30 -5.14
CA ILE A 107 -5.56 4.42 -5.11
C ILE A 107 -6.74 5.03 -5.86
N SER A 108 -7.50 4.20 -6.57
CA SER A 108 -8.83 4.56 -7.09
C SER A 108 -9.85 3.51 -6.66
N ILE A 109 -10.97 3.95 -6.11
CA ILE A 109 -12.04 3.06 -5.62
C ILE A 109 -13.27 3.28 -6.50
N ASN A 110 -13.78 2.21 -7.11
CA ASN A 110 -14.87 2.24 -8.07
C ASN A 110 -15.97 1.29 -7.61
N PRO A 111 -16.95 1.76 -6.82
CA PRO A 111 -18.08 0.93 -6.41
C PRO A 111 -18.90 0.52 -7.64
N THR A 112 -19.29 -0.75 -7.73
CA THR A 112 -20.26 -1.25 -8.70
C THR A 112 -21.62 -1.48 -8.06
N ARG A 113 -21.66 -1.64 -6.73
CA ARG A 113 -22.87 -1.71 -5.91
C ARG A 113 -22.76 -0.73 -4.75
N VAL A 114 -23.78 0.12 -4.59
CA VAL A 114 -23.90 1.06 -3.47
C VAL A 114 -25.10 0.65 -2.62
N ALA A 115 -24.85 0.12 -1.43
CA ALA A 115 -25.84 -0.15 -0.39
C ALA A 115 -26.01 1.02 0.59
N ASP A 116 -24.92 1.72 0.93
CA ASP A 116 -24.98 2.97 1.70
C ASP A 116 -24.26 4.10 0.95
N SER A 117 -25.05 5.04 0.44
CA SER A 117 -24.57 6.21 -0.29
C SER A 117 -23.70 7.17 0.54
N LYS A 118 -23.79 7.13 1.89
CA LYS A 118 -22.99 8.02 2.76
C LYS A 118 -21.50 7.74 2.66
N CYS A 119 -21.11 6.54 2.25
CA CYS A 119 -19.71 6.14 2.11
C CYS A 119 -19.10 6.57 0.76
N VAL A 120 -19.93 6.94 -0.23
CA VAL A 120 -19.48 7.23 -1.60
C VAL A 120 -18.48 8.38 -1.68
N VAL A 121 -18.57 9.32 -0.72
CA VAL A 121 -17.61 10.44 -0.61
C VAL A 121 -16.16 9.96 -0.44
N PHE A 122 -15.94 8.78 0.12
CA PHE A 122 -14.60 8.24 0.32
C PHE A 122 -14.06 7.48 -0.89
N TYR A 123 -14.89 7.14 -1.88
CA TYR A 123 -14.49 6.39 -3.07
C TYR A 123 -13.90 7.28 -4.16
N GLY A 124 -12.77 7.91 -3.82
CA GLY A 124 -12.06 8.82 -4.71
C GLY A 124 -11.36 8.11 -5.86
N LYS A 125 -11.04 8.90 -6.90
CA LYS A 125 -10.16 8.51 -8.01
C LYS A 125 -8.82 9.20 -7.86
N ASP A 126 -7.76 8.49 -8.20
CA ASP A 126 -6.38 8.97 -8.18
C ASP A 126 -5.94 9.61 -6.84
N VAL A 127 -6.38 9.04 -5.72
CA VAL A 127 -6.04 9.51 -4.38
C VAL A 127 -4.60 9.09 -4.05
N ARG A 128 -3.73 10.06 -3.78
CA ARG A 128 -2.34 9.80 -3.39
C ARG A 128 -2.23 9.50 -1.90
N LEU A 129 -1.64 8.36 -1.58
CA LEU A 129 -1.33 7.92 -0.22
C LEU A 129 0.19 7.87 -0.03
N GLY A 130 0.68 8.52 1.02
CA GLY A 130 2.09 8.40 1.43
C GLY A 130 2.30 7.13 2.23
N ARG A 131 3.52 6.59 2.26
CA ARG A 131 3.83 5.47 3.15
C ARG A 131 3.71 5.93 4.60
N ALA A 132 2.99 5.17 5.41
CA ALA A 132 2.91 5.42 6.84
C ALA A 132 4.30 5.17 7.47
N LYS A 133 4.71 6.06 8.38
CA LYS A 133 5.92 5.93 9.18
C LYS A 133 5.65 5.12 10.44
#